data_AF-A0A7S0C805-F1
#
_entry.id   AF-A0A7S0C805-F1
#
_cell.length_a   1.000
_cell.length_b   1.000
_cell.length_c   1.000
_cell.angle_alpha   90.00
_cell.angle_beta   90.00
_cell.angle_gamma   90.00
#
_symmetry.space_group_name_H-M   'P 1'
#
loop_
_entity.id
_entity.type
_entity.pdbx_description
1 polymer ?
#
loop_
_entity_poly.entity_id
_entity_poly.type
_entity_poly.pdbx_seq_one_letter_code
_entity_poly.pdbx_strand_id
1 'polypeptide(L)'
;TVGGKTYTSGSLIAANNDEFLTRGKENVSYQVLFEPTDRIALGELSSTKSYLVLDVMDTVKSQLQFYKISSDGSAFEYVGGDLEAKIRSSSIQALDSTSSDEFWFTTSGYTQPTTLYMGNADLVKDQADSSSTSELPEPYVTKQIKSLPPQYNSDAVTVIQKQATSKDGTQIPYF
;
A
#
# COMPACT_ATOMS: atom_id res chain seq x y z
N THR A 1 18.08 -14.83 7.08
CA THR A 1 19.29 -14.18 7.64
C THR A 1 20.22 -13.80 6.53
N VAL A 2 20.76 -12.59 6.57
CA VAL A 2 21.77 -12.07 5.62
C VAL A 2 22.59 -10.98 6.31
N GLY A 3 23.90 -10.91 6.07
CA GLY A 3 24.79 -9.94 6.70
C GLY A 3 24.81 -10.04 8.24
N GLY A 4 24.64 -11.25 8.77
CA GLY A 4 24.55 -11.49 10.22
C GLY A 4 23.25 -11.02 10.89
N LYS A 5 22.29 -10.45 10.14
CA LYS A 5 20.97 -10.04 10.66
C LYS A 5 19.87 -10.99 10.19
N THR A 6 18.99 -11.35 11.11
CA THR A 6 17.77 -12.12 10.81
C THR A 6 16.60 -11.14 10.73
N TYR A 7 15.85 -11.23 9.64
CA TYR A 7 14.62 -10.46 9.41
C TYR A 7 13.43 -11.39 9.57
N THR A 8 12.32 -10.83 10.04
CA THR A 8 11.05 -11.54 10.18
C THR A 8 10.59 -12.07 8.82
N SER A 9 10.05 -13.29 8.79
CA SER A 9 9.51 -13.85 7.54
C SER A 9 8.35 -12.97 7.06
N GLY A 10 8.38 -12.56 5.79
CA GLY A 10 7.42 -11.61 5.22
C GLY A 10 7.86 -10.14 5.26
N SER A 11 9.04 -9.83 5.82
CA SER A 11 9.62 -8.48 5.73
C SER A 11 9.97 -8.09 4.28
N LEU A 12 9.76 -6.82 3.94
CA LEU A 12 10.35 -6.19 2.76
C LEU A 12 11.63 -5.47 3.16
N ILE A 13 12.74 -5.87 2.55
CA ILE A 13 14.04 -5.23 2.74
C ILE A 13 14.58 -4.75 1.40
N ALA A 14 15.23 -3.59 1.40
CA ALA A 14 15.85 -2.98 0.23
C ALA A 14 17.37 -2.86 0.43
N ALA A 15 18.13 -2.98 -0.64
CA ALA A 15 19.56 -2.74 -0.68
C ALA A 15 19.92 -2.07 -2.00
N ASN A 16 21.04 -1.35 -2.03
CA ASN A 16 21.55 -0.79 -3.27
C ASN A 16 21.94 -1.93 -4.24
N ASN A 17 21.41 -1.88 -5.46
CA ASN A 17 21.59 -2.93 -6.46
C ASN A 17 23.07 -3.12 -6.85
N ASP A 18 23.78 -2.03 -7.12
CA ASP A 18 25.16 -2.10 -7.59
C ASP A 18 26.10 -2.60 -6.49
N GLU A 19 25.91 -2.12 -5.25
CA GLU A 19 26.63 -2.67 -4.10
C GLU A 19 26.32 -4.16 -3.90
N PHE A 20 25.05 -4.57 -4.03
CA PHE A 20 24.64 -5.96 -3.84
C PHE A 20 25.30 -6.87 -4.87
N LEU A 21 25.32 -6.45 -6.14
CA LEU A 21 25.94 -7.20 -7.23
C LEU A 21 27.47 -7.25 -7.13
N THR A 22 28.11 -6.18 -6.66
CA THR A 22 29.58 -6.08 -6.60
C THR A 22 30.19 -6.64 -5.32
N ARG A 23 29.57 -6.41 -4.16
CA ARG A 23 30.08 -6.78 -2.83
C ARG A 23 29.43 -8.06 -2.30
N GLY A 24 28.30 -8.46 -2.88
CA GLY A 24 27.53 -9.63 -2.48
C GLY A 24 26.64 -9.39 -1.27
N LYS A 25 25.63 -10.25 -1.11
CA LYS A 25 24.58 -10.13 -0.10
C LYS A 25 25.06 -9.93 1.34
N GLU A 26 26.24 -10.46 1.71
CA GLU A 26 26.76 -10.38 3.08
C GLU A 26 27.43 -9.03 3.40
N ASN A 27 27.75 -8.22 2.39
CA ASN A 27 28.61 -7.04 2.53
C ASN A 27 27.91 -5.73 2.17
N VAL A 28 26.57 -5.69 2.19
CA VAL A 28 25.77 -4.50 1.91
C VAL A 28 24.84 -4.15 3.05
N SER A 29 24.46 -2.88 3.10
CA SER A 29 23.45 -2.39 4.03
C SER A 29 22.05 -2.67 3.49
N TYR A 30 21.15 -3.09 4.38
CA TYR A 30 19.73 -3.28 4.07
C TYR A 30 18.88 -2.29 4.86
N GLN A 31 17.94 -1.65 4.19
CA GLN A 31 16.86 -0.91 4.81
C GLN A 31 15.63 -1.81 4.95
N VAL A 32 14.98 -1.81 6.12
CA VAL A 32 13.69 -2.49 6.30
C VAL A 32 12.59 -1.51 5.91
N LEU A 33 11.81 -1.84 4.88
CA LEU A 33 10.69 -1.02 4.39
C LEU A 33 9.36 -1.51 4.96
N PHE A 34 9.27 -2.79 5.29
CA PHE A 34 8.11 -3.36 5.94
C PHE A 34 8.54 -4.52 6.84
N GLU A 35 7.98 -4.56 8.04
CA GLU A 35 8.12 -5.70 8.96
C GLU A 35 6.72 -6.16 9.38
N PRO A 36 6.35 -7.43 9.12
CA PRO A 36 5.03 -7.92 9.46
C PRO A 36 4.86 -8.07 10.98
N THR A 37 3.61 -8.04 11.39
CA THR A 37 3.19 -8.44 12.75
C THR A 37 2.23 -9.62 12.64
N ASP A 38 1.73 -10.13 13.77
CA ASP A 38 0.72 -11.19 13.80
C ASP A 38 -0.55 -10.85 13.00
N ARG A 39 -0.81 -9.56 12.73
CA ARG A 39 -2.04 -9.07 12.08
C ARG A 39 -1.79 -8.27 10.81
N ILE A 40 -0.53 -7.93 10.53
CA ILE A 40 -0.17 -7.04 9.42
C ILE A 40 0.71 -7.81 8.44
N ALA A 41 0.28 -7.88 7.19
CA ALA A 41 0.99 -8.53 6.11
C ALA A 41 1.20 -7.58 4.92
N LEU A 42 2.27 -7.81 4.15
CA LEU A 42 2.46 -7.15 2.87
C LEU A 42 1.57 -7.81 1.82
N GLY A 43 0.79 -7.01 1.09
CA GLY A 43 -0.04 -7.46 -0.03
C GLY A 43 0.68 -7.29 -1.37
N GLU A 44 0.68 -6.06 -1.87
CA GLU A 44 1.26 -5.68 -3.16
C GLU A 44 2.29 -4.54 -2.98
N LEU A 45 3.21 -4.41 -3.93
CA LEU A 45 4.06 -3.23 -4.06
C LEU A 45 4.08 -2.76 -5.52
N SER A 46 4.19 -1.45 -5.71
CA SER A 46 4.26 -0.80 -7.02
C SER A 46 5.23 0.37 -6.95
N SER A 47 6.09 0.54 -7.94
CA SER A 47 7.03 1.66 -8.00
C SER A 47 6.66 2.62 -9.12
N THR A 48 6.46 3.89 -8.80
CA THR A 48 6.49 4.98 -9.78
C THR A 48 7.93 5.45 -9.99
N LYS A 49 8.14 6.55 -10.72
CA LYS A 49 9.47 7.13 -10.92
C LYS A 49 10.21 7.43 -9.61
N SER A 50 9.51 8.05 -8.66
CA SER A 50 10.12 8.61 -7.45
C SER A 50 9.57 8.01 -6.16
N TYR A 51 8.58 7.09 -6.23
CA TYR A 51 7.93 6.53 -5.07
C TYR A 51 7.80 5.01 -5.17
N LEU A 52 7.95 4.34 -4.03
CA LEU A 52 7.50 2.97 -3.80
C LEU A 52 6.20 3.03 -3.00
N VAL A 53 5.16 2.37 -3.50
CA VAL A 53 3.86 2.28 -2.83
C VAL A 53 3.65 0.84 -2.40
N LEU A 54 3.34 0.64 -1.13
CA LEU A 54 3.00 -0.65 -0.54
C LEU A 54 1.52 -0.71 -0.23
N ASP A 55 0.84 -1.78 -0.63
CA ASP A 55 -0.44 -2.16 -0.04
C ASP A 55 -0.16 -3.11 1.14
N VAL A 56 -0.44 -2.61 2.34
CA VAL A 56 -0.29 -3.34 3.59
C VAL A 56 -1.67 -3.75 4.09
N MET A 57 -1.81 -5.00 4.51
CA MET A 57 -3.07 -5.54 4.99
C MET A 57 -3.05 -5.66 6.52
N ASP A 58 -3.79 -4.80 7.22
CA ASP A 58 -4.10 -5.00 8.65
C ASP A 58 -5.39 -5.80 8.79
N THR A 59 -5.26 -7.04 9.21
CA THR A 59 -6.39 -7.96 9.40
C THR A 59 -7.27 -7.98 8.14
N VAL A 60 -6.67 -8.14 6.95
CA VAL A 60 -7.39 -8.21 5.65
C VAL A 60 -8.06 -6.87 5.22
N LYS A 61 -7.74 -5.75 5.88
CA LYS A 61 -8.10 -4.41 5.40
C LYS A 61 -6.88 -3.76 4.73
N SER A 62 -7.07 -3.20 3.54
CA SER A 62 -5.99 -2.58 2.76
C SER A 62 -5.63 -1.20 3.31
N GLN A 63 -4.33 -0.91 3.34
CA GLN A 63 -3.74 0.37 3.71
C GLN A 63 -2.54 0.65 2.81
N LEU A 64 -2.65 1.70 2.00
CA LEU A 64 -1.59 2.16 1.12
C LEU A 64 -0.57 3.00 1.90
N GLN A 65 0.71 2.68 1.73
CA GLN A 65 1.85 3.40 2.32
C GLN A 65 2.80 3.83 1.21
N PHE A 66 3.25 5.08 1.26
CA PHE A 66 4.11 5.66 0.24
C PHE A 66 5.49 5.94 0.82
N TYR A 67 6.51 5.51 0.09
CA TYR A 67 7.91 5.76 0.38
C TYR A 67 8.52 6.54 -0.77
N LYS A 68 9.06 7.73 -0.50
CA LYS A 68 9.82 8.51 -1.47
C LYS A 68 11.20 7.91 -1.64
N ILE A 69 11.60 7.68 -2.88
CA ILE A 69 12.93 7.18 -3.24
C ILE A 69 13.86 8.40 -3.31
N SER A 70 14.99 8.34 -2.61
CA SER A 70 15.99 9.41 -2.68
C SER A 70 16.48 9.60 -4.12
N SER A 71 16.92 10.82 -4.45
CA SER A 71 17.35 11.15 -5.82
C SER A 71 18.52 10.28 -6.34
N ASP A 72 19.30 9.70 -5.44
CA ASP A 72 20.40 8.78 -5.74
C ASP A 72 19.99 7.29 -5.64
N GLY A 73 18.71 6.99 -5.37
CA GLY A 73 18.17 5.63 -5.26
C GLY A 73 18.68 4.84 -4.05
N SER A 74 19.38 5.48 -3.12
CA SER A 74 20.04 4.81 -1.98
C SER A 74 19.14 4.59 -0.78
N ALA A 75 18.03 5.35 -0.66
CA ALA A 75 17.16 5.32 0.50
C ALA A 75 15.68 5.49 0.14
N PHE A 76 14.83 4.98 1.02
CA PHE A 76 13.38 5.10 0.96
C PHE A 76 12.89 5.84 2.22
N GLU A 77 12.14 6.93 2.06
CA GLU A 77 11.59 7.72 3.16
C GLU A 77 10.07 7.55 3.20
N TYR A 78 9.50 7.11 4.32
CA TYR A 78 8.04 7.08 4.46
C TYR A 78 7.48 8.51 4.44
N VAL A 79 6.51 8.75 3.56
CA VAL A 79 5.95 10.10 3.30
C VAL A 79 4.43 10.16 3.44
N GLY A 80 3.79 9.08 3.88
CA GLY A 80 2.36 9.03 4.18
C GLY A 80 1.61 7.93 3.44
N GLY A 81 0.30 8.14 3.27
CA GLY A 81 -0.62 7.17 2.68
C GLY A 81 -2.00 7.22 3.32
N ASP A 82 -2.70 6.10 3.32
CA ASP A 82 -3.98 5.95 4.01
C ASP A 82 -3.82 6.17 5.52
N LEU A 83 -4.73 6.94 6.11
CA LEU A 83 -4.80 7.16 7.56
C LEU A 83 -5.08 5.87 8.35
N GLU A 84 -6.03 5.08 7.85
CA GLU A 84 -6.48 3.84 8.48
C GLU A 84 -6.67 2.77 7.41
N ALA A 85 -6.51 1.50 7.80
CA ALA A 85 -6.80 0.37 6.93
C ALA A 85 -8.32 0.21 6.68
N LYS A 86 -8.71 0.10 5.41
CA LYS A 86 -10.11 0.11 4.93
C LYS A 86 -10.55 -1.26 4.41
N ILE A 87 -11.84 -1.59 4.57
CA ILE A 87 -12.44 -2.79 3.98
C ILE A 87 -12.62 -2.55 2.47
N ARG A 88 -11.59 -2.86 1.71
CA ARG A 88 -11.57 -2.70 0.25
C ARG A 88 -10.57 -3.65 -0.39
N SER A 89 -10.78 -3.91 -1.67
CA SER A 89 -9.71 -4.33 -2.56
C SER A 89 -9.03 -3.09 -3.13
N SER A 90 -7.72 -3.14 -3.29
CA SER A 90 -6.90 -2.07 -3.84
C SER A 90 -5.82 -2.66 -4.74
N SER A 91 -5.57 -2.01 -5.86
CA SER A 91 -4.45 -2.32 -6.75
C SER A 91 -3.91 -1.03 -7.34
N ILE A 92 -2.59 -0.91 -7.34
CA ILE A 92 -1.86 0.28 -7.81
C ILE A 92 -0.90 -0.14 -8.91
N GLN A 93 -1.00 0.52 -10.06
CA GLN A 93 -0.08 0.29 -11.16
C GLN A 93 0.46 1.62 -11.65
N ALA A 94 1.79 1.80 -11.60
CA ALA A 94 2.43 2.97 -12.18
C ALA A 94 2.02 3.13 -13.65
N LEU A 95 1.72 4.37 -14.06
CA LEU A 95 1.42 4.68 -15.46
C LEU A 95 2.68 4.47 -16.32
N ASP A 96 3.81 4.98 -15.83
CA ASP A 96 5.16 4.75 -16.34
C ASP A 96 6.14 4.90 -15.16
N SER A 97 6.73 3.79 -14.73
CA SER A 97 7.62 3.74 -13.56
C SER A 97 8.96 4.44 -13.78
N THR A 98 9.27 4.93 -14.98
CA THR A 98 10.56 5.57 -15.30
C THR A 98 10.44 7.07 -15.47
N SER A 99 9.27 7.55 -15.88
CA SER A 99 9.08 8.95 -16.29
C SER A 99 8.03 9.71 -15.48
N SER A 100 7.13 9.01 -14.77
CA SER A 100 5.98 9.63 -14.09
C SER A 100 5.77 9.11 -12.66
N ASP A 101 5.19 9.97 -11.82
CA ASP A 101 4.64 9.62 -10.50
C ASP A 101 3.12 9.41 -10.53
N GLU A 102 2.52 9.44 -11.71
CA GLU A 102 1.13 9.05 -11.93
C GLU A 102 0.95 7.54 -11.90
N PHE A 103 -0.20 7.11 -11.39
CA PHE A 103 -0.56 5.71 -11.29
C PHE A 103 -2.05 5.48 -11.52
N TRP A 104 -2.37 4.30 -12.03
CA TRP A 104 -3.71 3.73 -12.02
C TRP A 104 -3.99 3.19 -10.63
N PHE A 105 -5.15 3.57 -10.08
CA PHE A 105 -5.66 3.04 -8.83
C PHE A 105 -7.01 2.39 -9.07
N THR A 106 -7.08 1.08 -8.88
CA THR A 106 -8.35 0.35 -8.93
C THR A 106 -8.75 -0.03 -7.52
N THR A 107 -9.97 0.32 -7.12
CA THR A 107 -10.51 -0.08 -5.83
C THR A 107 -11.96 -0.52 -5.92
N SER A 108 -12.35 -1.41 -5.03
CA SER A 108 -13.72 -1.89 -4.87
C SER A 108 -13.99 -2.27 -3.42
N GLY A 109 -15.26 -2.36 -3.06
CA GLY A 109 -15.71 -2.86 -1.77
C GLY A 109 -17.01 -3.61 -1.92
N TYR A 110 -17.55 -4.13 -0.82
CA TYR A 110 -18.82 -4.84 -0.86
C TYR A 110 -19.97 -3.95 -1.35
N THR A 111 -19.98 -2.67 -0.97
CA THR A 111 -20.99 -1.66 -1.40
C THR A 111 -20.46 -0.66 -2.43
N GLN A 112 -19.17 -0.69 -2.75
CA GLN A 112 -18.55 0.19 -3.74
C GLN A 112 -18.23 -0.60 -5.02
N PRO A 113 -18.86 -0.29 -6.17
CA PRO A 113 -18.52 -0.90 -7.44
C PRO A 113 -17.04 -0.70 -7.77
N THR A 114 -16.44 -1.64 -8.50
CA THR A 114 -15.06 -1.46 -8.96
C THR A 114 -14.93 -0.16 -9.75
N THR A 115 -14.04 0.70 -9.27
CA THR A 115 -13.75 2.00 -9.86
C THR A 115 -12.26 2.13 -10.13
N LEU A 116 -11.95 2.60 -11.33
CA LEU A 116 -10.62 2.99 -11.77
C LEU A 116 -10.46 4.50 -11.62
N TYR A 117 -9.37 4.89 -10.98
CA TYR A 117 -8.92 6.25 -10.77
C TYR A 117 -7.53 6.45 -11.36
N MET A 118 -7.20 7.71 -11.64
CA MET A 118 -5.83 8.20 -11.78
C MET A 118 -5.41 8.83 -10.45
N GLY A 119 -4.20 8.54 -10.01
CA GLY A 119 -3.55 9.15 -8.86
C GLY A 119 -2.16 9.67 -9.21
N ASN A 120 -1.57 10.43 -8.29
CA ASN A 120 -0.20 10.91 -8.38
C ASN A 120 0.47 10.81 -7.00
N ALA A 121 1.58 10.08 -6.93
CA ALA A 121 2.27 9.78 -5.67
C ALA A 121 2.88 11.04 -5.04
N ASP A 122 3.22 12.07 -5.81
CA ASP A 122 3.76 13.33 -5.31
C ASP A 122 2.73 14.18 -4.56
N LEU A 123 1.45 13.83 -4.66
CA LEU A 123 0.36 14.45 -3.89
C LEU A 123 0.16 13.80 -2.53
N VAL A 124 0.85 12.70 -2.22
CA VAL A 124 0.88 12.19 -0.85
C VAL A 124 1.51 13.25 0.04
N LYS A 125 0.80 13.64 1.09
CA LYS A 125 1.28 14.61 2.07
C LYS A 125 1.31 13.95 3.43
N ASP A 126 2.23 14.43 4.25
CA ASP A 126 2.23 14.15 5.67
C ASP A 126 0.93 14.71 6.29
N GLN A 127 0.26 13.89 7.09
CA GLN A 127 -1.16 14.00 7.46
C GLN A 127 -1.51 15.18 8.40
N ALA A 128 -0.62 16.16 8.57
CA ALA A 128 -0.81 17.27 9.51
C ALA A 128 -1.88 18.30 9.07
N ASP A 129 -2.22 18.37 7.78
CA ASP A 129 -3.02 19.47 7.20
C ASP A 129 -4.21 19.02 6.31
N SER A 130 -4.75 17.82 6.50
CA SER A 130 -5.86 17.33 5.66
C SER A 130 -7.24 17.82 6.15
N SER A 131 -7.53 19.11 5.94
CA SER A 131 -8.88 19.68 6.01
C SER A 131 -9.56 19.72 4.63
N SER A 132 -9.34 18.70 3.79
CA SER A 132 -9.80 18.69 2.41
C SER A 132 -11.21 18.10 2.28
N THR A 133 -12.16 18.91 1.83
CA THR A 133 -13.52 18.52 1.40
C THR A 133 -13.53 17.96 -0.03
N SER A 134 -12.55 17.12 -0.39
CA SER A 134 -12.49 16.52 -1.72
C SER A 134 -13.59 15.46 -1.90
N GLU A 135 -14.25 15.44 -3.06
CA GLU A 135 -15.17 14.35 -3.45
C GLU A 135 -14.42 13.06 -3.84
N LEU A 136 -13.09 13.13 -3.97
CA LEU A 136 -12.24 11.99 -4.32
C LEU A 136 -11.92 11.15 -3.09
N PRO A 137 -11.75 9.82 -3.24
CA PRO A 137 -11.64 8.92 -2.09
C PRO A 137 -10.37 9.13 -1.26
N GLU A 138 -9.28 9.63 -1.87
CA GLU A 138 -7.97 9.78 -1.23
C GLU A 138 -7.25 11.05 -1.72
N PRO A 139 -6.34 11.65 -0.93
CA PRO A 139 -5.64 12.88 -1.31
C PRO A 139 -4.69 12.73 -2.50
N TYR A 140 -4.18 11.52 -2.74
CA TYR A 140 -3.32 11.19 -3.88
C TYR A 140 -4.11 10.80 -5.14
N VAL A 141 -5.44 10.77 -5.10
CA VAL A 141 -6.28 10.55 -6.28
C VAL A 141 -6.56 11.89 -6.95
N THR A 142 -6.34 11.96 -8.26
CA THR A 142 -6.52 13.18 -9.05
C THR A 142 -7.79 13.17 -9.88
N LYS A 143 -8.23 11.99 -10.31
CA LYS A 143 -9.38 11.87 -11.22
C LYS A 143 -10.02 10.48 -11.19
N GLN A 144 -11.35 10.43 -11.18
CA GLN A 144 -12.08 9.21 -11.52
C GLN A 144 -12.11 9.00 -13.02
N ILE A 145 -11.74 7.80 -13.47
CA ILE A 145 -11.62 7.46 -14.89
C ILE A 145 -12.84 6.68 -15.36
N LYS A 146 -13.21 5.64 -14.61
CA LYS A 146 -14.36 4.78 -14.94
C LYS A 146 -14.82 4.00 -13.73
N SER A 147 -16.13 3.84 -13.59
CA SER A 147 -16.72 2.90 -12.63
C SER A 147 -17.59 1.88 -13.34
N LEU A 148 -17.66 0.66 -12.80
CA LEU A 148 -18.75 -0.25 -13.10
C LEU A 148 -20.08 0.33 -12.57
N PRO A 149 -21.22 -0.02 -13.19
CA PRO A 149 -22.52 0.33 -12.64
C PRO A 149 -22.74 -0.38 -11.30
N PRO A 150 -23.54 0.22 -10.38
CA PRO A 150 -24.03 -0.50 -9.21
C PRO A 150 -24.77 -1.77 -9.64
N GLN A 151 -24.46 -2.90 -9.00
CA GLN A 151 -25.14 -4.17 -9.27
C GLN A 151 -26.40 -4.36 -8.42
N TYR A 152 -26.55 -3.57 -7.35
CA TYR A 152 -27.67 -3.56 -6.43
C TYR A 152 -27.76 -2.20 -5.70
N ASN A 153 -28.89 -1.91 -5.05
CA ASN A 153 -29.01 -0.74 -4.17
C ASN A 153 -28.35 -1.06 -2.82
N SER A 154 -27.26 -0.34 -2.51
CA SER A 154 -26.47 -0.54 -1.28
C SER A 154 -26.75 0.49 -0.18
N ASP A 155 -27.70 1.42 -0.36
CA ASP A 155 -27.94 2.55 0.55
C ASP A 155 -28.27 2.09 1.99
N ALA A 156 -28.91 0.93 2.14
CA ALA A 156 -29.28 0.35 3.43
C ALA A 156 -28.36 -0.82 3.86
N VAL A 157 -27.19 -0.98 3.21
CA VAL A 157 -26.24 -2.07 3.48
C VAL A 157 -25.04 -1.52 4.24
N THR A 158 -24.69 -2.17 5.35
CA THR A 158 -23.49 -1.87 6.13
C THR A 158 -22.56 -3.08 6.14
N VAL A 159 -21.27 -2.80 5.98
CA VAL A 159 -20.20 -3.81 6.00
C VAL A 159 -19.45 -3.64 7.30
N ILE A 160 -19.31 -4.72 8.06
CA ILE A 160 -18.55 -4.70 9.31
C ILE A 160 -17.65 -5.92 9.35
N GLN A 161 -16.38 -5.71 9.69
CA GLN A 161 -15.51 -6.82 9.98
C GLN A 161 -15.74 -7.30 11.43
N LYS A 162 -15.86 -8.61 11.60
CA LYS A 162 -15.93 -9.30 12.89
C LYS A 162 -14.86 -10.40 12.96
N GLN A 163 -14.75 -11.05 14.11
CA GLN A 163 -13.85 -12.17 14.33
C GLN A 163 -14.55 -13.32 15.03
N ALA A 164 -14.22 -14.54 14.61
CA ALA A 164 -14.62 -15.77 15.27
C ALA A 164 -13.38 -16.50 15.81
N THR A 165 -13.51 -17.20 16.93
CA THR A 165 -12.42 -17.99 17.50
C THR A 165 -12.46 -19.42 16.95
N SER A 166 -11.38 -19.86 16.33
CA SER A 166 -11.18 -21.24 15.87
C SER A 166 -11.01 -22.21 17.04
N LYS A 167 -11.07 -23.52 16.78
CA LYS A 167 -10.88 -24.58 17.80
C LYS A 167 -9.52 -24.51 18.50
N ASP A 168 -8.50 -23.97 17.83
CA ASP A 168 -7.14 -23.79 18.35
C ASP A 168 -6.91 -22.41 19.00
N GLY A 169 -7.94 -21.58 19.11
CA GLY A 169 -7.85 -20.23 19.66
C GLY A 169 -7.51 -19.14 18.64
N THR A 170 -7.24 -19.47 17.38
CA THR A 170 -6.93 -18.48 16.34
C THR A 170 -8.14 -17.59 16.06
N GLN A 171 -7.92 -16.27 16.00
CA GLN A 171 -8.95 -15.30 15.63
C GLN A 171 -9.08 -15.21 14.11
N ILE A 172 -10.23 -15.61 13.57
CA ILE A 172 -10.52 -15.65 12.15
C ILE A 172 -11.39 -14.45 11.76
N PRO A 173 -10.88 -13.48 10.98
CA PRO A 173 -11.69 -12.36 10.52
C PRO A 173 -12.72 -12.81 9.49
N TYR A 174 -13.90 -12.19 9.53
CA TYR A 174 -14.96 -12.30 8.53
C TYR A 174 -15.67 -10.96 8.37
N PHE A 175 -16.41 -10.79 7.27
CA PHE A 175 -17.08 -9.55 6.89
C PHE A 175 -18.59 -9.77 6.79
#